data_AF-A0A8H6PFC9-F1
#
_entry.id   AF-A0A8H6PFC9-F1
#
_cell.length_a   1.000
_cell.length_b   1.000
_cell.length_c   1.000
_cell.angle_alpha   90.00
_cell.angle_beta   90.00
_cell.angle_gamma   90.00
#
_symmetry.space_group_name_H-M   'P 1'
#
loop_
_entity.id
_entity.type
_entity.pdbx_description
1 polymer ?
#
loop_
_entity_poly.entity_id
_entity_poly.type
_entity_poly.pdbx_seq_one_letter_code
_entity_poly.pdbx_strand_id
1 'polypeptide(L)'
;MVNPKESAWFAEVNRTTGLVTPLKERRLYKEDWLGLKALDEQGKLDFRTVPGGHMQLAEETLENVFKEYFGPVEVELPPDNALLKQTGM
;
A
#
# COMPACT_ATOMS: atom_id res chain seq x y z
N MET A 1 -11.12 9.32 6.49
CA MET A 1 -10.94 8.68 7.81
C MET A 1 -11.19 7.19 7.64
N VAL A 2 -10.34 6.31 8.19
CA VAL A 2 -10.54 4.86 8.18
C VAL A 2 -10.94 4.42 9.58
N ASN A 3 -12.01 3.63 9.69
CA ASN A 3 -12.51 3.15 10.98
C ASN A 3 -13.02 1.70 10.86
N PRO A 4 -12.37 0.72 11.51
CA PRO A 4 -11.18 0.82 12.35
C PRO A 4 -9.90 0.99 11.52
N LYS A 5 -8.89 1.71 12.02
CA LYS A 5 -7.62 1.91 11.29
C LYS A 5 -6.88 0.59 11.03
N GLU A 6 -7.06 -0.38 11.93
CA GLU A 6 -6.50 -1.72 11.88
C GLU A 6 -6.96 -2.51 10.64
N SER A 7 -8.11 -2.13 10.04
CA SER A 7 -8.58 -2.74 8.79
C SER A 7 -7.61 -2.56 7.62
N ALA A 8 -6.77 -1.51 7.63
CA ALA A 8 -5.72 -1.31 6.63
C ALA A 8 -4.66 -2.42 6.64
N TRP A 9 -4.53 -3.14 7.76
CA TRP A 9 -3.63 -4.28 7.94
C TRP A 9 -4.38 -5.62 7.94
N PHE A 10 -5.59 -5.66 7.34
CA PHE A 10 -6.47 -6.83 7.31
C PHE A 10 -6.86 -7.39 8.69
N ALA A 11 -6.64 -6.62 9.76
CA ALA A 11 -7.06 -7.00 11.11
C ALA A 11 -8.56 -6.78 11.31
N GLU A 12 -9.11 -7.43 12.32
CA GLU A 12 -10.50 -7.31 12.73
C GLU A 12 -10.59 -6.70 14.11
N VAL A 13 -11.55 -5.80 14.33
CA VAL A 13 -11.77 -5.18 15.64
C VAL A 13 -13.16 -5.54 16.12
N ASN A 14 -13.22 -6.20 17.27
CA ASN A 14 -14.48 -6.49 17.95
C ASN A 14 -15.05 -5.19 18.51
N ARG A 15 -16.17 -4.71 17.94
CA ARG A 15 -16.75 -3.41 18.29
C ARG A 15 -17.30 -3.31 19.72
N THR A 16 -17.56 -4.44 20.38
CA THR A 16 -18.09 -4.47 21.76
C THR A 16 -16.97 -4.47 22.79
N THR A 17 -15.92 -5.25 22.55
CA THR A 17 -14.81 -5.45 23.51
C THR A 17 -13.59 -4.59 23.21
N GLY A 18 -13.49 -4.03 22.00
CA GLY A 18 -12.29 -3.33 21.51
C GLY A 18 -11.13 -4.25 21.15
N LEU A 19 -11.28 -5.58 21.27
CA LEU A 19 -10.22 -6.54 20.96
C LEU A 19 -9.86 -6.49 19.47
N VAL A 20 -8.58 -6.37 19.17
CA VAL A 20 -8.02 -6.42 17.82
C VAL A 20 -7.47 -7.81 17.55
N THR A 21 -7.98 -8.48 16.52
CA THR A 21 -7.48 -9.75 16.01
C THR A 21 -6.61 -9.48 14.77
N PRO A 22 -5.28 -9.65 14.85
CA PRO A 22 -4.38 -9.41 13.72
C PRO A 22 -4.59 -10.42 12.59
N LEU A 23 -4.21 -10.09 11.36
CA LEU A 23 -4.38 -10.93 10.16
C LEU A 23 -4.02 -12.40 10.41
N LYS A 24 -2.84 -12.67 10.99
CA LYS A 24 -2.32 -14.03 11.22
C LYS A 24 -3.17 -14.90 12.14
N GLU A 25 -4.01 -14.29 12.97
CA GLU A 25 -4.89 -14.99 13.90
C GLU A 25 -6.27 -15.29 13.31
N ARG A 26 -6.64 -14.63 12.21
CA ARG A 26 -7.95 -14.75 11.57
C ARG A 26 -8.08 -16.08 10.81
N ARG A 27 -9.30 -16.62 10.78
CA ARG A 27 -9.60 -17.85 10.02
C ARG A 27 -9.26 -17.74 8.55
N LEU A 28 -9.57 -16.59 7.91
CA LEU A 28 -9.28 -16.35 6.49
C LEU A 28 -7.78 -16.52 6.15
N TYR A 29 -6.89 -16.21 7.09
CA TYR A 29 -5.45 -16.37 6.91
C TYR A 29 -5.03 -17.81 7.20
N LYS A 30 -5.47 -18.36 8.34
CA LYS A 30 -5.12 -19.73 8.76
C LYS A 30 -5.57 -20.79 7.76
N GLU A 31 -6.74 -20.60 7.18
CA GLU A 31 -7.34 -21.47 6.16
C GLU A 31 -7.02 -21.00 4.72
N ASP A 32 -6.21 -19.96 4.58
CA ASP A 32 -5.68 -19.41 3.33
C ASP A 32 -6.72 -19.12 2.22
N TRP A 33 -7.87 -18.57 2.60
CA TRP A 33 -9.01 -18.38 1.67
C TRP A 33 -8.69 -17.51 0.45
N LEU A 34 -7.72 -16.59 0.58
CA LEU A 34 -7.32 -15.63 -0.45
C LEU A 34 -5.85 -15.79 -0.87
N GLY A 35 -5.13 -16.80 -0.37
CA GLY A 35 -3.69 -16.95 -0.59
C GLY A 35 -2.80 -16.04 0.26
N LEU A 36 -3.35 -15.33 1.26
CA LEU A 36 -2.57 -14.40 2.10
C LEU A 36 -1.50 -15.10 2.93
N LYS A 37 -1.73 -16.35 3.38
CA LYS A 37 -0.73 -17.13 4.11
C LYS A 37 0.38 -17.55 3.16
N ALA A 38 0.03 -18.04 1.96
CA ALA A 38 1.02 -18.39 0.95
C ALA A 38 1.87 -17.18 0.51
N LEU A 39 1.26 -15.99 0.38
CA LEU A 39 1.98 -14.75 0.07
C LEU A 39 2.90 -14.32 1.22
N ASP A 40 2.46 -14.38 2.47
CA ASP A 40 3.29 -14.06 3.64
C ASP A 40 4.50 -15.01 3.75
N GLU A 41 4.28 -16.32 3.58
CA GLU A 41 5.34 -17.34 3.61
C GLU A 41 6.36 -17.15 2.47
N GLN A 42 5.95 -16.54 1.36
CA GLN A 42 6.82 -16.17 0.24
C GLN A 42 7.47 -14.79 0.41
N GLY A 43 7.19 -14.06 1.50
CA GLY A 43 7.69 -12.70 1.72
C GLY A 43 7.08 -11.66 0.78
N LYS A 44 5.86 -11.91 0.27
CA LYS A 44 5.17 -11.05 -0.72
C LYS A 44 4.16 -10.08 -0.09
N LEU A 45 4.07 -10.04 1.23
CA LEU A 45 3.28 -9.03 1.95
C LEU A 45 4.24 -8.04 2.62
N ASP A 46 4.17 -6.77 2.23
CA ASP A 46 4.85 -5.69 2.93
C ASP A 46 3.82 -4.80 3.65
N PHE A 47 4.07 -4.53 4.94
CA PHE A 47 3.19 -3.75 5.80
C PHE A 47 3.94 -2.51 6.30
N ARG A 48 3.56 -1.34 5.79
CA ARG A 48 4.15 -0.04 6.19
C ARG A 48 3.17 0.79 7.01
N THR A 49 3.70 1.51 7.98
CA THR A 49 2.96 2.51 8.76
C THR A 49 3.67 3.85 8.60
N VAL A 50 2.90 4.88 8.28
CA VAL A 50 3.39 6.25 8.12
C VAL A 50 2.56 7.19 8.99
N PRO A 51 3.15 8.28 9.52
CA PRO A 51 2.38 9.30 10.24
C PRO A 51 1.47 10.06 9.28
N GLY A 52 0.35 10.58 9.80
CA GLY A 52 -0.58 11.43 9.05
C GLY A 52 -2.04 10.96 9.14
N GLY A 53 -2.94 11.81 8.66
CA GLY A 53 -4.34 11.46 8.47
C GLY A 53 -4.56 10.52 7.27
N HIS A 54 -5.82 10.11 7.06
CA HIS A 54 -6.18 9.28 5.90
C HIS A 54 -5.78 9.95 4.58
N MET A 55 -4.95 9.26 3.79
CA MET A 55 -4.39 9.73 2.51
C MET A 55 -3.49 10.96 2.61
N GLN A 56 -3.07 11.36 3.82
CA GLN A 56 -2.08 12.41 4.01
C GLN A 56 -0.69 11.78 4.07
N LEU A 57 -0.07 11.64 2.90
CA LEU A 57 1.22 10.99 2.73
C LEU A 57 2.30 12.05 2.44
N ALA A 58 3.44 11.94 3.12
CA ALA A 58 4.60 12.78 2.82
C ALA A 58 5.17 12.44 1.44
N GLU A 59 5.76 13.43 0.77
CA GLU A 59 6.41 13.25 -0.54
C GLU A 59 7.49 12.18 -0.48
N GLU A 60 8.35 12.19 0.56
CA GLU A 60 9.39 11.17 0.74
C GLU A 60 8.81 9.75 0.80
N THR A 61 7.67 9.58 1.48
CA THR A 61 7.01 8.27 1.62
C THR A 61 6.56 7.76 0.26
N LEU A 62 5.93 8.62 -0.54
CA LEU A 62 5.47 8.28 -1.87
C LEU A 62 6.64 7.96 -2.80
N GLU A 63 7.67 8.81 -2.82
CA GLU A 63 8.87 8.57 -3.62
C GLU A 63 9.53 7.22 -3.29
N ASN A 64 9.71 6.92 -2.01
CA ASN A 64 10.33 5.67 -1.58
C ASN A 64 9.51 4.45 -2.01
N VAL A 65 8.18 4.50 -1.83
CA VAL A 65 7.29 3.42 -2.27
C VAL A 65 7.31 3.24 -3.78
N PHE A 66 7.28 4.34 -4.56
CA PHE A 66 7.32 4.24 -6.02
C PHE A 66 8.65 3.70 -6.54
N LYS A 67 9.77 4.18 -6.00
CA LYS A 67 11.11 3.68 -6.38
C LYS A 67 11.25 2.18 -6.13
N GLU A 68 10.63 1.68 -5.08
CA GLU A 68 10.74 0.28 -4.67
C GLU A 68 9.80 -0.66 -5.42
N TYR A 69 8.55 -0.22 -5.65
CA TYR A 69 7.49 -1.09 -6.15
C TYR A 69 7.08 -0.87 -7.60
N PHE A 70 7.40 0.28 -8.20
CA PHE A 70 7.05 0.53 -9.59
C PHE A 70 8.21 0.05 -10.48
N GLY A 71 7.87 -0.72 -11.51
CA GLY A 71 8.84 -1.12 -12.52
C GLY A 71 9.36 0.08 -13.32
N PRO A 72 10.48 -0.09 -14.05
CA PRO A 72 10.96 0.94 -14.96
C PRO A 72 9.85 1.29 -15.96
N VAL A 73 9.55 2.57 -16.10
CA VAL A 73 8.62 3.03 -17.12
C VAL A 73 9.37 3.01 -18.44
N GLU A 74 9.04 2.06 -19.31
CA GLU A 74 9.42 2.15 -20.73
C GLU A 74 8.61 3.29 -21.34
N VAL A 75 9.17 4.50 -21.32
CA VAL A 75 8.61 5.63 -22.05
C VAL A 75 9.28 5.64 -23.41
N GLU A 76 8.51 5.42 -24.47
CA GLU A 76 8.93 5.83 -25.81
C GLU A 76 8.94 7.36 -25.84
N LEU A 77 10.08 7.95 -25.46
CA LEU A 77 10.26 9.39 -25.52
C LEU A 77 10.47 9.78 -26.99
N PRO A 78 9.59 10.62 -27.58
CA PRO A 78 9.93 11.27 -28.85
C PRO A 78 11.17 12.15 -28.62
N PRO A 79 12.03 12.31 -29.65
CA PRO A 79 13.31 13.01 -29.51
C PRO A 79 13.15 14.39 -28.87
N ASP A 80 14.12 14.73 -28.00
CA ASP A 80 14.21 15.78 -26.95
C ASP A 80 13.68 17.20 -27.24
N ASN A 81 13.13 17.49 -28.41
CA ASN A 81 12.62 18.80 -28.82
C ASN A 81 11.08 18.91 -28.93
N ALA A 82 10.31 17.86 -28.60
CA ALA A 82 8.84 17.92 -28.72
C ALA A 82 8.13 18.61 -27.55
N LEU A 83 8.72 18.62 -26.34
CA LEU A 83 8.05 19.09 -25.11
C LEU A 83 8.32 20.56 -24.75
N LEU A 84 9.19 21.26 -25.49
CA LEU A 84 9.52 22.68 -25.24
C LEU A 84 8.45 23.67 -25.73
N LYS A 85 7.32 23.22 -26.28
CA LYS A 85 6.27 24.10 -26.83
C LYS A 85 5.07 24.35 -25.91
N GLN A 86 5.13 23.98 -24.63
CA GLN A 86 3.99 24.14 -23.73
C GLN A 86 4.26 24.91 -22.44
N THR A 87 5.24 25.83 -22.45
CA THR A 87 5.32 26.89 -21.44
C THR A 87 5.32 28.23 -22.16
N GLY A 88 4.11 28.74 -22.37
CA GLY A 88 3.83 29.96 -23.11
C GLY A 88 2.40 30.42 -22.88
N MET A 89 2.04 30.67 -21.62
CA MET A 89 1.08 31.68 -21.18
C MET A 89 1.27 31.96 -19.70
#